data_AF-K1TT12-F1
#
_entry.id   AF-K1TT12-F1
#
_cell.length_a   1.000
_cell.length_b   1.000
_cell.length_c   1.000
_cell.angle_alpha   90.00
_cell.angle_beta   90.00
_cell.angle_gamma   90.00
#
_symmetry.space_group_name_H-M   'P 1'
#
loop_
_entity.id
_entity.type
_entity.pdbx_description
1 polymer ?
#
loop_
_entity_poly.entity_id
_entity_poly.type
_entity_poly.pdbx_seq_one_letter_code
_entity_poly.pdbx_strand_id
1 'polypeptide(L)'
;MARNDGIDRTVARNQDLETPADVAKVQEHNEREKDSYSNQDIVPERTALNVHFKSPTDDYVKMFEQMEQDGVISTRGLKPDAVKYGELIFDVNSAYFYNHGGYEFAKQFYADAYKAAVEIVGGEQYILSAVMHADERNRAMSEALGEDVYHYHLHVVYIPVV
;
A
#
# COMPACT_ATOMS: atom_id res chain seq x y z
N MET A 1 -6.73 16.40 22.31
CA MET A 1 -6.08 16.36 20.98
C MET A 1 -4.67 15.86 21.19
N ALA A 2 -4.25 14.86 20.43
CA ALA A 2 -2.88 14.35 20.50
C ALA A 2 -1.85 15.45 20.19
N ARG A 3 -0.65 15.34 20.76
CA ARG A 3 0.50 16.23 20.53
C ARG A 3 1.04 16.07 19.11
N ASN A 4 0.36 16.65 18.13
CA ASN A 4 0.97 17.02 16.86
C ASN A 4 1.22 18.53 16.88
N ASP A 5 2.07 19.05 16.01
CA ASP A 5 2.26 20.50 15.82
C ASP A 5 1.02 21.22 15.25
N GLY A 6 -0.14 20.54 15.22
CA GLY A 6 -1.40 21.03 14.67
C GLY A 6 -1.49 20.93 13.15
N ILE A 7 -0.49 20.34 12.47
CA ILE A 7 -0.44 20.26 11.02
C ILE A 7 -0.78 18.85 10.55
N ASP A 8 -1.87 18.73 9.81
CA ASP A 8 -2.24 17.53 9.09
C ASP A 8 -1.37 17.39 7.83
N ARG A 9 -0.80 16.21 7.63
CA ARG A 9 0.15 15.94 6.54
C ARG A 9 -0.28 14.70 5.80
N THR A 10 -0.31 14.82 4.48
CA THR A 10 -0.46 13.69 3.57
C THR A 10 0.75 13.62 2.65
N VAL A 11 1.16 12.40 2.32
CA VAL A 11 2.17 12.11 1.31
C VAL A 11 1.55 11.11 0.34
N ALA A 12 1.56 11.46 -0.94
CA ALA A 12 1.32 10.52 -2.02
C ALA A 12 2.60 10.44 -2.85
N ARG A 13 3.16 9.24 -2.99
CA ARG A 13 4.39 9.02 -3.78
C ARG A 13 4.24 7.82 -4.68
N ASN A 14 4.92 7.86 -5.82
CA ASN A 14 5.09 6.70 -6.69
C ASN A 14 6.51 6.16 -6.54
N GLN A 15 6.65 4.83 -6.53
CA GLN A 15 7.92 4.14 -6.55
C GLN A 15 7.96 3.17 -7.73
N ASP A 16 8.98 3.31 -8.56
CA ASP A 16 9.24 2.38 -9.66
C ASP A 16 9.77 1.06 -9.10
N LEU A 17 9.22 -0.06 -9.57
CA LEU A 17 9.71 -1.40 -9.22
C LEU A 17 10.38 -2.00 -10.47
N GLU A 18 11.69 -1.82 -10.53
CA GLU A 18 12.48 -2.06 -11.75
C GLU A 18 12.61 -3.55 -12.10
N THR A 19 12.69 -4.42 -11.08
CA THR A 19 12.97 -5.83 -11.27
C THR A 19 11.90 -6.74 -10.67
N PRO A 20 11.70 -7.97 -11.20
CA PRO A 20 10.81 -8.96 -10.58
C PRO A 20 11.16 -9.27 -9.12
N ALA A 21 12.44 -9.17 -8.76
CA ALA A 21 12.89 -9.38 -7.38
C ALA A 21 12.44 -8.25 -6.45
N ASP A 22 12.36 -7.01 -6.94
CA ASP A 22 11.83 -5.88 -6.15
C ASP A 22 10.32 -5.99 -5.99
N VAL A 23 9.62 -6.41 -7.06
CA VAL A 23 8.18 -6.72 -7.02
C VAL A 23 7.88 -7.81 -5.98
N ALA A 24 8.64 -8.90 -5.96
CA ALA A 24 8.47 -9.97 -4.98
C ALA A 24 8.69 -9.47 -3.54
N LYS A 25 9.71 -8.64 -3.27
CA LYS A 25 9.92 -8.06 -1.94
C LYS A 25 8.76 -7.19 -1.49
N VAL A 26 8.19 -6.41 -2.41
CA VAL A 26 7.01 -5.57 -2.14
C VAL A 26 5.79 -6.44 -1.86
N GLN A 27 5.56 -7.51 -2.63
CA GLN A 27 4.50 -8.47 -2.34
C GLN A 27 4.66 -9.09 -0.96
N GLU A 28 5.83 -9.65 -0.64
CA GLU A 28 6.11 -10.28 0.65
C GLU A 28 5.86 -9.32 1.84
N HIS A 29 6.11 -8.02 1.62
CA HIS A 29 5.80 -6.97 2.57
C HIS A 29 4.29 -6.70 2.67
N ASN A 30 3.65 -6.40 1.54
CA ASN A 30 2.26 -5.95 1.48
C ASN A 30 1.26 -7.05 1.88
N GLU A 31 1.53 -8.27 1.43
CA GLU A 31 0.69 -9.44 1.69
C GLU A 31 1.06 -10.18 2.98
N ARG A 32 2.04 -9.64 3.72
CA ARG A 32 2.53 -10.17 4.99
C ARG A 32 2.95 -11.66 4.93
N GLU A 33 3.68 -12.05 3.87
CA GLU A 33 4.05 -13.45 3.59
C GLU A 33 5.31 -13.96 4.34
N LYS A 34 6.01 -13.09 5.08
CA LYS A 34 7.21 -13.48 5.84
C LYS A 34 6.86 -13.84 7.27
N ASP A 35 7.54 -14.86 7.78
CA ASP A 35 7.51 -15.20 9.21
C ASP A 35 8.16 -14.13 10.10
N SER A 36 9.02 -13.27 9.52
CA SER A 36 9.72 -12.22 10.25
C SER A 36 10.00 -10.98 9.41
N TYR A 37 9.93 -9.82 10.07
CA TYR A 37 10.14 -8.51 9.46
C TYR A 37 11.26 -7.77 10.19
N SER A 38 12.08 -7.03 9.45
CA SER A 38 13.05 -6.10 10.03
C SER A 38 12.36 -4.90 10.69
N ASN A 39 11.19 -4.52 10.18
CA ASN A 39 10.35 -3.50 10.79
C ASN A 39 9.77 -4.03 12.10
N GLN A 40 10.33 -3.57 13.21
CA GLN A 40 9.89 -3.96 14.55
C GLN A 40 8.56 -3.33 14.96
N ASP A 41 7.99 -2.46 14.12
CA ASP A 41 6.71 -1.81 14.38
C ASP A 41 5.53 -2.65 13.89
N ILE A 42 5.75 -3.64 13.02
CA ILE A 42 4.71 -4.59 12.62
C ILE A 42 4.32 -5.44 13.83
N VAL A 43 3.01 -5.49 14.13
CA VAL A 43 2.40 -6.28 15.20
C VAL A 43 1.62 -7.43 14.57
N PRO A 44 2.16 -8.66 14.52
CA PRO A 44 1.54 -9.79 13.80
C PRO A 44 0.11 -10.10 14.24
N GLU A 45 -0.21 -9.90 15.52
CA GLU A 45 -1.56 -10.12 16.07
C GLU A 45 -2.61 -9.18 15.46
N ARG A 46 -2.17 -8.11 14.78
CA ARG A 46 -3.03 -7.11 14.13
C ARG A 46 -3.06 -7.22 12.62
N THR A 47 -2.29 -8.11 12.00
CA THR A 47 -2.27 -8.25 10.53
C THR A 47 -3.67 -8.52 9.95
N ALA A 48 -4.57 -9.18 10.71
CA ALA A 48 -5.96 -9.37 10.32
C ALA A 48 -6.80 -8.06 10.23
N LEU A 49 -6.25 -6.93 10.67
CA LEU A 49 -6.84 -5.59 10.55
C LEU A 49 -6.33 -4.84 9.30
N ASN A 50 -5.38 -5.40 8.55
CA ASN A 50 -5.06 -4.86 7.24
C ASN A 50 -6.28 -5.03 6.34
N VAL A 51 -6.51 -4.06 5.45
CA VAL A 51 -7.69 -4.03 4.60
C VAL A 51 -7.28 -4.02 3.14
N HIS A 52 -7.56 -5.11 2.44
CA HIS A 52 -7.48 -5.16 1.00
C HIS A 52 -8.70 -4.49 0.37
N PHE A 53 -8.45 -3.42 -0.39
CA PHE A 53 -9.44 -2.89 -1.33
C PHE A 53 -9.42 -3.67 -2.64
N LYS A 54 -8.25 -4.25 -2.98
CA LYS A 54 -8.09 -5.28 -4.00
C LYS A 54 -7.06 -6.30 -3.53
N SER A 55 -7.50 -7.52 -3.30
CA SER A 55 -6.60 -8.63 -3.02
C SER A 55 -5.96 -9.13 -4.32
N PRO A 56 -4.67 -9.51 -4.30
CA PRO A 56 -4.07 -10.18 -5.44
C PRO A 56 -4.69 -11.57 -5.63
N THR A 57 -4.73 -12.03 -6.87
CA THR A 57 -5.23 -13.38 -7.20
C THR A 57 -4.12 -14.42 -7.30
N ASP A 58 -2.87 -13.99 -7.41
CA ASP A 58 -1.64 -14.80 -7.44
C ASP A 58 -0.45 -13.88 -7.13
N ASP A 59 0.78 -14.39 -7.25
CA ASP A 59 2.00 -13.57 -7.21
C ASP A 59 1.91 -12.42 -8.23
N TYR A 60 2.34 -11.21 -7.86
CA TYR A 60 2.23 -10.01 -8.69
C TYR A 60 2.91 -10.20 -10.06
N VAL A 61 4.04 -10.89 -10.10
CA VAL A 61 4.75 -11.21 -11.36
C VAL A 61 3.93 -12.16 -12.23
N LYS A 62 3.29 -13.18 -11.64
CA LYS A 62 2.42 -14.10 -12.39
C LYS A 62 1.15 -13.42 -12.87
N MET A 63 0.57 -12.52 -12.07
CA MET A 63 -0.58 -11.72 -12.48
C MET A 63 -0.23 -10.86 -13.71
N PHE A 64 0.94 -10.24 -13.75
CA PHE A 64 1.43 -9.51 -14.93
C PHE A 64 1.54 -10.43 -16.15
N GLU A 65 2.21 -11.58 -16.00
CA GLU A 65 2.37 -12.56 -17.09
C GLU A 65 1.02 -13.04 -17.62
N GLN A 66 0.06 -13.28 -16.73
CA GLN A 66 -1.30 -13.68 -17.09
C GLN A 66 -2.03 -12.55 -17.85
N MET A 67 -1.93 -11.30 -17.37
CA MET A 67 -2.53 -10.15 -18.05
C MET A 67 -1.95 -9.93 -19.46
N GLU A 68 -0.66 -10.20 -19.65
CA GLU A 68 -0.04 -10.17 -20.99
C GLU A 68 -0.56 -11.30 -21.88
N GLN A 69 -0.65 -12.52 -21.36
CA GLN A 69 -1.19 -13.68 -22.08
C GLN A 69 -2.65 -13.47 -22.49
N ASP A 70 -3.45 -12.85 -21.62
CA ASP A 70 -4.86 -12.54 -21.86
C ASP A 70 -5.06 -11.32 -22.78
N GLY A 71 -3.98 -10.62 -23.14
CA GLY A 71 -4.01 -9.43 -23.98
C GLY A 71 -4.60 -8.19 -23.31
N VAL A 72 -4.72 -8.18 -21.99
CA VAL A 72 -5.14 -7.01 -21.19
C VAL A 72 -4.07 -5.92 -21.23
N ILE A 73 -2.80 -6.34 -21.26
CA ILE A 73 -1.63 -5.48 -21.44
C ILE A 73 -0.77 -6.01 -22.59
N SER A 74 0.17 -5.19 -23.08
CA SER A 74 1.17 -5.62 -24.05
C SER A 74 2.54 -5.09 -23.67
N THR A 75 3.57 -5.95 -23.67
CA THR A 75 4.96 -5.49 -23.52
C THR A 75 5.66 -5.26 -24.85
N ARG A 76 4.95 -5.43 -25.97
CA ARG A 76 5.53 -5.30 -27.31
C ARG A 76 6.09 -3.90 -27.52
N GLY A 77 7.38 -3.81 -27.82
CA GLY A 77 8.05 -2.53 -28.10
C GLY A 77 8.54 -1.80 -26.85
N LEU A 78 8.31 -2.35 -25.65
CA LEU A 78 8.99 -1.86 -24.45
C LEU A 78 10.49 -2.09 -24.57
N LYS A 79 11.26 -1.12 -24.09
CA LYS A 79 12.72 -1.28 -23.96
C LYS A 79 13.03 -2.34 -22.89
N PRO A 80 14.20 -3.01 -22.96
CA PRO A 80 14.60 -3.98 -21.95
C PRO A 80 14.64 -3.42 -20.51
N ASP A 81 14.88 -2.12 -20.37
CA ASP A 81 14.97 -1.36 -19.11
C ASP A 81 13.67 -0.61 -18.76
N ALA A 82 12.57 -0.87 -19.46
CA ALA A 82 11.29 -0.25 -19.13
C ALA A 82 10.79 -0.74 -17.76
N VAL A 83 10.36 0.20 -16.93
CA VAL A 83 9.68 -0.08 -15.66
C VAL A 83 8.30 -0.65 -15.95
N LYS A 84 8.04 -1.86 -15.47
CA LYS A 84 6.81 -2.63 -15.74
C LYS A 84 5.80 -2.60 -14.59
N TYR A 85 6.20 -2.01 -13.46
CA TYR A 85 5.44 -2.03 -12.22
C TYR A 85 5.71 -0.73 -11.46
N GLY A 86 4.66 -0.20 -10.83
CA GLY A 86 4.78 0.90 -9.89
C GLY A 86 4.06 0.58 -8.59
N GLU A 87 4.44 1.29 -7.54
CA GLU A 87 3.75 1.29 -6.26
C GLU A 87 3.39 2.73 -5.86
N LEU A 88 2.09 3.02 -5.82
CA LEU A 88 1.59 4.24 -5.20
C LEU A 88 1.44 4.01 -3.70
N ILE A 89 2.00 4.92 -2.91
CA ILE A 89 1.90 4.89 -1.46
C ILE A 89 1.22 6.17 -1.00
N PHE A 90 0.08 5.99 -0.31
CA PHE A 90 -0.68 7.06 0.32
C PHE A 90 -0.51 6.96 1.83
N ASP A 91 0.09 7.98 2.42
CA ASP A 91 0.44 8.04 3.83
C ASP A 91 -0.14 9.33 4.44
N VAL A 92 -0.63 9.21 5.66
CA VAL A 92 -1.12 10.34 6.46
C VAL A 92 -0.63 10.16 7.88
N ASN A 93 -0.19 11.26 8.50
CA ASN A 93 0.33 11.24 9.86
C ASN A 93 -0.68 10.63 10.86
N SER A 94 -0.24 9.71 11.74
CA SER A 94 -1.11 8.98 12.68
C SER A 94 -2.02 9.88 13.52
N ALA A 95 -1.54 11.08 13.88
CA ALA A 95 -2.31 12.05 14.65
C ALA A 95 -3.61 12.48 13.96
N TYR A 96 -3.62 12.56 12.62
CA TYR A 96 -4.82 12.88 11.88
C TYR A 96 -5.90 11.82 12.12
N PHE A 97 -5.62 10.54 11.86
CA PHE A 97 -6.59 9.48 12.07
C PHE A 97 -6.99 9.33 13.53
N TYR A 98 -6.02 9.39 14.46
CA TYR A 98 -6.29 9.32 15.89
C TYR A 98 -7.32 10.37 16.34
N ASN A 99 -7.22 11.60 15.84
CA ASN A 99 -8.15 12.68 16.21
C ASN A 99 -9.49 12.64 15.44
N HIS A 100 -9.63 11.82 14.39
CA HIS A 100 -10.79 11.82 13.48
C HIS A 100 -11.54 10.47 13.43
N GLY A 101 -11.46 9.66 14.49
CA GLY A 101 -12.22 8.40 14.59
C GLY A 101 -11.41 7.13 14.39
N GLY A 102 -10.08 7.25 14.24
CA GLY A 102 -9.15 6.13 14.24
C GLY A 102 -9.34 5.20 13.05
N TYR A 103 -9.29 3.90 13.31
CA TYR A 103 -9.27 2.84 12.32
C TYR A 103 -10.44 2.87 11.33
N GLU A 104 -11.69 3.03 11.80
CA GLU A 104 -12.84 3.05 10.89
C GLU A 104 -12.85 4.27 9.98
N PHE A 105 -12.36 5.42 10.46
CA PHE A 105 -12.19 6.59 9.61
C PHE A 105 -11.06 6.41 8.60
N ALA A 106 -9.95 5.80 9.00
CA ALA A 106 -8.84 5.46 8.09
C ALA A 106 -9.30 4.51 6.97
N LYS A 107 -10.11 3.48 7.29
CA LYS A 107 -10.69 2.58 6.28
C LYS A 107 -11.50 3.33 5.22
N GLN A 108 -12.38 4.23 5.64
CA GLN A 108 -13.17 5.02 4.71
C GLN A 108 -12.29 5.97 3.89
N PHE A 109 -11.35 6.64 4.53
CA PHE A 109 -10.40 7.54 3.87
C PHE A 109 -9.60 6.80 2.78
N TYR A 110 -9.05 5.64 3.09
CA TYR A 110 -8.25 4.88 2.13
C TYR A 110 -9.10 4.14 1.08
N ALA A 111 -10.39 3.86 1.36
CA ALA A 111 -11.32 3.44 0.32
C ALA A 111 -11.53 4.51 -0.75
N ASP A 112 -11.56 5.80 -0.35
CA ASP A 112 -11.66 6.91 -1.29
C ASP A 112 -10.31 7.19 -1.97
N ALA A 113 -9.18 7.05 -1.27
CA ALA A 113 -7.85 7.11 -1.87
C ALA A 113 -7.64 6.00 -2.92
N TYR A 114 -8.19 4.80 -2.68
CA TYR A 114 -8.15 3.70 -3.64
C TYR A 114 -8.89 4.04 -4.94
N LYS A 115 -10.06 4.70 -4.87
CA LYS A 115 -10.77 5.18 -6.07
C LYS A 115 -9.93 6.19 -6.84
N ALA A 116 -9.25 7.11 -6.15
CA ALA A 116 -8.33 8.04 -6.80
C ALA A 116 -7.14 7.29 -7.44
N ALA A 117 -6.62 6.24 -6.80
CA ALA A 117 -5.57 5.41 -7.38
C ALA A 117 -6.04 4.71 -8.68
N VAL A 118 -7.26 4.18 -8.70
CA VAL A 118 -7.88 3.60 -9.91
C VAL A 118 -7.93 4.62 -11.07
N GLU A 119 -8.29 5.87 -10.78
CA GLU A 119 -8.27 6.95 -11.77
C GLU A 119 -6.85 7.29 -12.25
N ILE A 120 -5.89 7.40 -11.32
CA ILE A 120 -4.49 7.73 -11.62
C ILE A 120 -3.85 6.68 -12.54
N VAL A 121 -4.10 5.40 -12.29
CA VAL A 121 -3.50 4.30 -13.08
C VAL A 121 -4.26 4.01 -14.38
N GLY A 122 -5.42 4.64 -14.58
CA GLY A 122 -6.22 4.48 -15.80
C GLY A 122 -7.16 3.26 -15.82
N GLY A 123 -7.41 2.62 -14.67
CA GLY A 123 -8.38 1.53 -14.54
C GLY A 123 -8.01 0.48 -13.50
N GLU A 124 -9.02 -0.07 -12.83
CA GLU A 124 -8.84 -1.06 -11.76
C GLU A 124 -8.18 -2.35 -12.26
N GLN A 125 -8.38 -2.70 -13.53
CA GLN A 125 -7.76 -3.87 -14.15
C GLN A 125 -6.22 -3.80 -14.15
N TYR A 126 -5.62 -2.61 -14.05
CA TYR A 126 -4.16 -2.43 -14.01
C TYR A 126 -3.58 -2.46 -12.60
N ILE A 127 -4.41 -2.53 -11.56
CA ILE A 127 -3.97 -2.68 -10.17
C ILE A 127 -3.83 -4.17 -9.86
N LEU A 128 -2.69 -4.58 -9.33
CA LEU A 128 -2.41 -5.96 -8.90
C LEU A 128 -2.88 -6.21 -7.47
N SER A 129 -2.59 -5.26 -6.57
CA SER A 129 -3.03 -5.29 -5.17
C SER A 129 -3.21 -3.86 -4.65
N ALA A 130 -4.15 -3.70 -3.72
CA ALA A 130 -4.32 -2.48 -2.94
C ALA A 130 -4.66 -2.83 -1.50
N VAL A 131 -3.73 -2.56 -0.58
CA VAL A 131 -3.83 -2.93 0.83
C VAL A 131 -3.49 -1.76 1.75
N MET A 132 -4.38 -1.50 2.70
CA MET A 132 -4.12 -0.61 3.82
C MET A 132 -3.49 -1.42 4.96
N HIS A 133 -2.29 -1.03 5.38
CA HIS A 133 -1.69 -1.57 6.60
C HIS A 133 -2.25 -0.87 7.82
N ALA A 134 -2.55 -1.66 8.86
CA ALA A 134 -3.10 -1.22 10.15
C ALA A 134 -2.45 -1.95 11.35
N ASP A 135 -1.37 -2.67 11.06
CA ASP A 135 -0.60 -3.49 11.98
C ASP A 135 0.72 -2.84 12.39
N GLU A 136 1.06 -1.66 11.86
CA GLU A 136 2.30 -0.95 12.18
C GLU A 136 2.12 0.04 13.34
N ARG A 137 2.82 -0.17 14.46
CA ARG A 137 2.74 0.66 15.66
C ARG A 137 3.57 1.93 15.50
N ASN A 138 2.96 3.08 15.73
CA ASN A 138 3.69 4.34 15.89
C ASN A 138 4.24 4.42 17.33
N ARG A 139 5.49 3.96 17.54
CA ARG A 139 6.12 3.94 18.88
C ARG A 139 6.19 5.31 19.52
N ALA A 140 6.66 6.31 18.79
CA ALA A 140 6.86 7.65 19.33
C ALA A 140 5.54 8.26 19.85
N MET A 141 4.46 8.12 19.08
CA MET A 141 3.15 8.59 19.51
C MET A 141 2.55 7.72 20.62
N SER A 142 2.77 6.40 20.56
CA SER A 142 2.31 5.49 21.60
C SER A 142 2.95 5.82 22.97
N GLU A 143 4.26 6.02 23.00
CA GLU A 143 5.01 6.39 24.20
C GLU A 143 4.57 7.76 24.74
N ALA A 144 4.35 8.73 23.84
CA ALA A 144 3.92 10.07 24.23
C ALA A 144 2.52 10.12 24.85
N LEU A 145 1.63 9.18 24.48
CA LEU A 145 0.25 9.13 24.96
C LEU A 145 0.02 8.07 26.05
N GLY A 146 0.93 7.12 26.20
CA GLY A 146 0.78 6.00 27.15
C GLY A 146 -0.26 4.97 26.71
N GLU A 147 -0.58 4.91 25.42
CA GLU A 147 -1.50 3.93 24.82
C GLU A 147 -1.00 3.49 23.44
N ASP A 148 -1.49 2.38 22.91
CA ASP A 148 -1.07 1.88 21.60
C ASP A 148 -1.69 2.71 20.47
N VAL A 149 -0.84 3.34 19.66
CA VAL A 149 -1.25 4.05 18.45
C VAL A 149 -0.65 3.39 17.23
N TYR A 150 -1.50 3.14 16.24
CA TYR A 150 -1.11 2.52 14.98
C TYR A 150 -1.06 3.54 13.85
N HIS A 151 -0.17 3.26 12.91
CA HIS A 151 0.00 4.01 11.69
C HIS A 151 -0.77 3.30 10.57
N TYR A 152 -1.42 4.09 9.73
CA TYR A 152 -2.22 3.62 8.61
C TYR A 152 -1.67 4.24 7.33
N HIS A 153 -1.46 3.41 6.32
CA HIS A 153 -1.07 3.83 4.98
C HIS A 153 -1.55 2.79 3.97
N LEU A 154 -1.70 3.21 2.72
CA LEU A 154 -2.17 2.38 1.62
C LEU A 154 -1.05 2.18 0.61
N HIS A 155 -0.78 0.92 0.30
CA HIS A 155 0.02 0.49 -0.83
C HIS A 155 -0.88 0.10 -1.99
N VAL A 156 -0.60 0.59 -3.20
CA VAL A 156 -1.28 0.20 -4.45
C VAL A 156 -0.23 -0.18 -5.49
N VAL A 157 -0.13 -1.48 -5.77
CA VAL A 157 0.79 -2.01 -6.78
C VAL A 157 0.06 -2.10 -8.11
N TYR A 158 0.64 -1.54 -9.16
CA TYR A 158 -0.01 -1.41 -10.46
C TYR A 158 0.97 -1.61 -11.63
N ILE A 159 0.40 -1.83 -12.81
CA ILE A 159 1.11 -1.88 -14.09
C ILE A 159 0.93 -0.52 -14.79
N PRO A 160 2.01 0.24 -15.04
CA PRO A 160 1.92 1.48 -15.77
C PRO A 160 1.55 1.20 -17.22
N VAL A 161 0.40 1.71 -17.64
CA VAL A 161 -0.06 1.69 -19.02
C VAL A 161 -0.21 3.12 -19.54
N VAL A 162 0.06 3.32 -20.82
CA VAL A 162 -0.05 4.61 -21.53
C VAL A 162 -1.20 4.61 -22.51
#